data_AF-A0A8X6XMV4-F1
#
_entry.id   AF-A0A8X6XMV4-F1
#
_cell.length_a   1.000
_cell.length_b   1.000
_cell.length_c   1.000
_cell.angle_alpha   90.00
_cell.angle_beta   90.00
_cell.angle_gamma   90.00
#
_symmetry.space_group_name_H-M   'P 1'
#
loop_
_entity.id
_entity.type
_entity.pdbx_description
1 polymer ?
#
loop_
_entity_poly.entity_id
_entity_poly.type
_entity_poly.pdbx_seq_one_letter_code
_entity_poly.pdbx_strand_id
1 'polypeptide(L)'
;MKVACVEKNDTLSGTCLNIGCIPSKALLNSSEKYEETLKHFESIGITADVKLDLQKMLANKDKVVSDLTKGIESLFAKNKITRIKGEAKIIASNIVEVNKEQIKAKNILITSGSSVIEIPNIKIDEEFIVSSTGALKLSKAPDNLIVVGGGYIGLGLGSV
;
A
#
# COMPACT_ATOMS: atom_id res chain seq x y z
N MET A 1 -20.21 5.23 -20.82
CA MET A 1 -20.84 4.03 -20.19
C MET A 1 -21.26 4.40 -18.77
N LYS A 2 -22.34 3.84 -18.22
CA LYS A 2 -22.64 3.95 -16.78
C LYS A 2 -21.78 2.90 -16.07
N VAL A 3 -20.98 3.31 -15.09
CA VAL A 3 -19.98 2.44 -14.44
C VAL A 3 -20.24 2.40 -12.94
N ALA A 4 -20.20 1.19 -12.39
CA ALA A 4 -20.12 0.93 -10.96
C ALA A 4 -18.81 0.20 -10.65
N CYS A 5 -18.18 0.55 -9.54
CA CYS A 5 -16.98 -0.11 -9.02
C CYS A 5 -17.30 -0.58 -7.61
N VAL A 6 -17.09 -1.89 -7.37
CA VAL A 6 -17.31 -2.51 -6.07
C VAL A 6 -15.96 -2.70 -5.39
N GLU A 7 -15.80 -2.15 -4.20
CA GLU A 7 -14.57 -2.23 -3.40
C GLU A 7 -14.97 -2.49 -1.94
N LYS A 8 -14.35 -3.52 -1.33
CA LYS A 8 -14.67 -3.88 0.06
C LYS A 8 -13.92 -3.01 1.07
N ASN A 9 -12.76 -2.50 0.69
CA ASN A 9 -11.93 -1.66 1.55
C ASN A 9 -12.50 -0.25 1.74
N ASP A 10 -12.08 0.40 2.83
CA ASP A 10 -12.48 1.76 3.18
C ASP A 10 -11.97 2.81 2.20
N THR A 11 -10.86 2.54 1.51
CA THR A 11 -10.25 3.41 0.51
C THR A 11 -10.20 2.72 -0.86
N LEU A 12 -10.13 3.52 -1.93
CA LEU A 12 -9.97 3.03 -3.30
C LEU A 12 -8.51 2.70 -3.64
N SER A 13 -8.30 2.09 -4.82
CA SER A 13 -7.00 1.81 -5.46
C SER A 13 -6.17 0.64 -4.89
N GLY A 14 -6.77 -0.18 -4.02
CA GLY A 14 -6.25 -1.49 -3.62
C GLY A 14 -4.82 -1.47 -3.09
N THR A 15 -4.07 -2.54 -3.39
CA THR A 15 -2.73 -2.79 -2.82
C THR A 15 -1.73 -1.69 -3.14
N CYS A 16 -1.63 -1.26 -4.41
CA CYS A 16 -0.55 -0.39 -4.85
C CYS A 16 -0.56 0.98 -4.14
N LEU A 17 -1.74 1.58 -3.97
CA LEU A 17 -1.85 2.90 -3.34
C LEU A 17 -1.83 2.82 -1.82
N ASN A 18 -2.45 1.80 -1.22
CA ASN A 18 -2.65 1.75 0.22
C ASN A 18 -1.52 1.06 1.00
N ILE A 19 -1.00 -0.06 0.47
CA ILE A 19 -0.09 -0.96 1.21
C ILE A 19 1.05 -1.53 0.33
N GLY A 20 1.38 -0.84 -0.77
CA GLY A 20 2.32 -1.34 -1.76
C GLY A 20 3.22 -0.26 -2.32
N CYS A 21 3.04 0.05 -3.60
CA CYS A 21 3.88 0.98 -4.36
C CYS A 21 4.09 2.31 -3.64
N ILE A 22 3.01 3.03 -3.33
CA ILE A 22 3.12 4.39 -2.79
C ILE A 22 3.79 4.44 -1.42
N PRO A 23 3.33 3.68 -0.40
CA PRO A 23 3.98 3.73 0.89
C PRO A 23 5.44 3.25 0.84
N SER A 24 5.75 2.20 0.05
CA SER A 24 7.13 1.74 -0.09
C SER A 24 8.05 2.78 -0.75
N LYS A 25 7.59 3.46 -1.80
CA LYS A 25 8.41 4.48 -2.49
C LYS A 25 8.55 5.75 -1.64
N ALA A 26 7.52 6.11 -0.86
CA ALA A 26 7.62 7.21 0.07
C ALA A 26 8.71 6.94 1.13
N LEU A 27 8.73 5.73 1.70
CA LEU A 27 9.76 5.36 2.68
C LEU A 27 11.15 5.23 2.06
N LEU A 28 11.30 4.54 0.93
CA LEU A 28 12.57 4.42 0.21
C LEU A 28 13.20 5.79 -0.09
N ASN A 29 12.41 6.74 -0.59
CA ASN A 29 12.92 8.08 -0.86
C ASN A 29 13.30 8.83 0.43
N SER A 30 12.60 8.58 1.54
CA SER A 30 12.94 9.19 2.83
C SER A 30 14.17 8.56 3.49
N SER A 31 14.34 7.23 3.40
CA SER A 31 15.52 6.53 3.92
C SER A 31 16.76 6.82 3.08
N GLU A 32 16.63 6.88 1.76
CA GLU A 32 17.74 7.26 0.85
C GLU A 32 18.29 8.63 1.20
N LYS A 33 17.42 9.64 1.38
CA LYS A 33 17.86 10.98 1.78
C LYS A 33 18.56 10.99 3.14
N TYR A 34 18.11 10.15 4.07
CA TYR A 34 18.78 10.02 5.36
C TYR A 34 20.18 9.41 5.19
N GLU A 35 20.31 8.35 4.40
CA GLU A 35 21.59 7.72 4.10
C GLU A 35 22.56 8.67 3.37
N GLU A 36 22.09 9.43 2.37
CA GLU A 36 22.89 10.43 1.65
C GLU A 36 23.50 11.46 2.61
N THR A 37 22.71 11.94 3.58
CA THR A 37 23.17 12.91 4.58
C THR A 37 24.22 12.33 5.51
N LEU A 38 24.19 11.01 5.77
CA LEU A 38 25.13 10.34 6.64
C LEU A 38 26.44 9.95 5.95
N LYS A 39 26.39 9.57 4.66
CA LYS A 39 27.51 8.91 3.98
C LYS A 39 28.07 9.63 2.76
N HIS A 40 27.31 10.51 2.13
CA HIS A 40 27.66 11.03 0.80
C HIS A 40 27.89 12.54 0.76
N PHE A 41 27.28 13.29 1.69
CA PHE A 41 27.35 14.76 1.70
C PHE A 41 28.75 15.32 1.97
N GLU A 42 29.57 14.63 2.77
CA GLU A 42 30.94 15.08 3.07
C GLU A 42 31.81 15.14 1.80
N SER A 43 31.62 14.20 0.87
CA SER A 43 32.38 14.15 -0.39
C SER A 43 32.15 15.36 -1.30
N ILE A 44 31.06 16.10 -1.09
CA ILE A 44 30.72 17.33 -1.81
C ILE A 44 30.84 18.58 -0.92
N GLY A 45 31.54 18.46 0.22
CA GLY A 45 31.84 19.58 1.11
C GLY A 45 30.68 20.02 2.00
N ILE A 46 29.70 19.15 2.24
CA ILE A 46 28.55 19.43 3.11
C ILE A 46 28.68 18.62 4.41
N THR A 47 28.60 19.31 5.55
CA THR A 47 28.53 18.68 6.88
C THR A 47 27.18 18.96 7.52
N ALA A 48 26.54 17.94 8.06
CA ALA A 48 25.25 18.05 8.74
C ALA A 48 25.19 17.12 9.96
N ASP A 49 24.50 17.55 11.01
CA ASP A 49 24.08 16.69 12.12
C ASP A 49 22.60 16.38 11.95
N VAL A 50 22.26 15.10 11.78
CA VAL A 50 20.91 14.63 11.45
C VAL A 50 20.45 13.54 12.41
N LYS A 51 19.17 13.59 12.78
CA LYS A 51 18.53 12.58 13.62
C LYS A 51 17.26 12.06 12.95
N LEU A 52 17.07 10.75 13.01
CA LEU A 52 15.88 10.10 12.50
C LEU A 52 14.69 10.33 13.44
N ASP A 53 13.61 10.90 12.91
CA ASP A 53 12.29 10.91 13.53
C ASP A 53 11.35 10.00 12.73
N LEU A 54 11.34 8.71 13.10
CA LEU A 54 10.59 7.69 12.37
C LEU A 54 9.08 7.95 12.40
N GLN A 55 8.55 8.49 13.50
CA GLN A 55 7.13 8.82 13.61
C GLN A 55 6.72 9.86 12.58
N LYS A 56 7.50 10.92 12.41
CA LYS A 56 7.25 11.91 11.35
C LYS A 56 7.41 11.33 9.94
N MET A 57 8.38 10.45 9.73
CA MET A 57 8.57 9.78 8.44
C MET A 57 7.35 8.93 8.06
N LEU A 58 6.85 8.12 9.01
CA LEU A 58 5.63 7.31 8.82
C LEU A 58 4.39 8.19 8.62
N ALA A 59 4.26 9.28 9.39
CA ALA A 59 3.16 10.22 9.21
C ALA A 59 3.19 10.90 7.83
N ASN A 60 4.37 11.23 7.31
CA ASN A 60 4.52 11.75 5.95
C ASN A 60 4.10 10.72 4.89
N LYS A 61 4.53 9.45 5.04
CA LYS A 61 4.07 8.33 4.20
C LYS A 61 2.54 8.22 4.21
N ASP A 62 1.93 8.22 5.39
CA ASP A 62 0.47 8.11 5.55
C ASP A 62 -0.27 9.31 4.94
N LYS A 63 0.29 10.52 5.06
CA LYS A 63 -0.24 11.71 4.40
C LYS A 63 -0.24 11.55 2.89
N VAL A 64 0.87 11.09 2.29
CA VAL A 64 0.96 10.85 0.84
C VAL A 64 -0.09 9.84 0.38
N VAL A 65 -0.28 8.75 1.12
CA VAL A 65 -1.33 7.75 0.83
C VAL A 65 -2.74 8.37 0.94
N SER A 66 -3.02 9.13 2.00
CA SER A 66 -4.30 9.82 2.19
C SER A 66 -4.60 10.80 1.05
N ASP A 67 -3.63 11.60 0.64
CA ASP A 67 -3.83 12.62 -0.40
C ASP A 67 -4.14 11.96 -1.75
N LEU A 68 -3.42 10.88 -2.08
CA LEU A 68 -3.63 10.17 -3.34
C LEU A 68 -4.95 9.37 -3.33
N THR A 69 -5.32 8.73 -2.22
CA THR A 69 -6.60 8.00 -2.12
C THR A 69 -7.80 8.94 -2.25
N LYS A 70 -7.76 10.11 -1.60
CA LYS A 70 -8.77 11.18 -1.77
C LYS A 70 -8.81 11.70 -3.21
N GLY A 71 -7.65 11.81 -3.86
CA GLY A 71 -7.56 12.16 -5.29
C GLY A 71 -8.36 11.18 -6.17
N ILE A 72 -8.30 9.89 -5.87
CA ILE A 72 -9.06 8.86 -6.60
C ILE A 72 -10.57 8.98 -6.37
N GLU A 73 -11.00 9.27 -5.14
CA GLU A 73 -12.41 9.53 -4.84
C GLU A 73 -12.93 10.75 -5.61
N SER A 74 -12.13 11.82 -5.67
CA SER A 74 -12.44 13.01 -6.48
C SER A 74 -12.57 12.66 -7.97
N LEU A 75 -11.67 11.83 -8.49
CA LEU A 75 -11.74 11.35 -9.88
C LEU A 75 -12.98 10.49 -10.13
N PHE A 76 -13.38 9.64 -9.20
CA PHE A 76 -14.64 8.88 -9.31
C PHE A 76 -15.84 9.80 -9.41
N ALA A 77 -15.93 10.80 -8.53
CA ALA A 77 -17.01 11.78 -8.54
C ALA A 77 -17.03 12.58 -9.86
N LYS A 78 -15.88 13.09 -10.29
CA LYS A 78 -15.73 13.83 -11.56
C LYS A 78 -16.17 13.01 -12.77
N ASN A 79 -15.86 11.72 -12.77
CA ASN A 79 -16.21 10.80 -13.85
C ASN A 79 -17.58 10.11 -13.67
N LYS A 80 -18.34 10.47 -12.64
CA LYS A 80 -19.68 9.92 -12.34
C LYS A 80 -19.66 8.40 -12.18
N ILE A 81 -18.59 7.85 -11.62
CA ILE A 81 -18.46 6.43 -11.30
C ILE A 81 -19.15 6.17 -9.96
N THR A 82 -20.06 5.21 -9.93
CA THR A 82 -20.72 4.81 -8.68
C THR A 82 -19.80 3.88 -7.89
N ARG A 83 -19.31 4.31 -6.73
CA ARG A 83 -18.62 3.43 -5.79
C ARG A 83 -19.65 2.68 -4.95
N ILE A 84 -19.51 1.37 -4.85
CA ILE A 84 -20.33 0.51 -3.99
C ILE A 84 -19.38 -0.16 -3.00
N LYS A 85 -19.57 0.10 -1.71
CA LYS A 85 -18.75 -0.50 -0.67
C LYS A 85 -19.28 -1.88 -0.31
N GLY A 86 -18.46 -2.92 -0.49
CA GLY A 86 -18.83 -4.29 -0.17
C GLY A 86 -18.02 -5.32 -0.94
N GLU A 87 -18.22 -6.59 -0.60
CA GLU A 87 -17.62 -7.70 -1.35
C GLU A 87 -18.58 -8.14 -2.47
N ALA A 88 -18.04 -8.29 -3.67
CA ALA A 88 -18.78 -8.69 -4.86
C ALA A 88 -18.71 -10.20 -5.07
N LYS A 89 -19.85 -10.81 -5.38
CA LYS A 89 -19.94 -12.20 -5.85
C LYS A 89 -20.63 -12.24 -7.20
N ILE A 90 -19.98 -12.81 -8.21
CA ILE A 90 -20.61 -13.05 -9.52
C ILE A 90 -21.48 -14.30 -9.37
N ILE A 91 -22.81 -14.13 -9.47
CA ILE A 91 -23.77 -15.22 -9.27
C ILE A 91 -24.39 -15.72 -10.58
N ALA A 92 -24.25 -14.94 -11.66
CA ALA A 92 -24.59 -15.31 -13.03
C ALA A 92 -23.78 -14.44 -14.01
N SER A 93 -23.79 -14.78 -15.30
CA SER A 93 -22.98 -14.11 -16.34
C SER A 93 -23.11 -12.58 -16.41
N ASN A 94 -24.23 -12.04 -15.94
CA ASN A 94 -24.53 -10.60 -15.95
C ASN A 94 -25.07 -10.07 -14.61
N ILE A 95 -24.92 -10.83 -13.52
CA ILE A 95 -25.44 -10.48 -12.20
C ILE A 95 -24.32 -10.58 -11.15
N VAL A 96 -24.09 -9.46 -10.47
CA VAL A 96 -23.19 -9.35 -9.32
C VAL A 96 -24.03 -9.12 -8.08
N GLU A 97 -23.82 -9.94 -7.04
CA GLU A 97 -24.37 -9.73 -5.71
C GLU A 97 -23.38 -8.92 -4.86
N VAL A 98 -23.88 -7.87 -4.20
CA VAL A 98 -23.13 -7.07 -3.23
C VAL A 98 -24.06 -6.74 -2.07
N ASN A 99 -23.67 -7.05 -0.83
CA ASN A 99 -24.52 -6.80 0.35
C ASN A 99 -25.95 -7.39 0.23
N LYS A 100 -26.09 -8.56 -0.43
CA LYS A 100 -27.38 -9.23 -0.76
C LYS A 100 -28.24 -8.51 -1.80
N GLU A 101 -27.76 -7.42 -2.40
CA GLU A 101 -28.41 -6.75 -3.52
C GLU A 101 -27.85 -7.27 -4.85
N GLN A 102 -28.72 -7.44 -5.84
CA GLN A 102 -28.34 -7.91 -7.17
C GLN A 102 -28.21 -6.75 -8.15
N ILE A 103 -27.03 -6.61 -8.73
CA ILE A 103 -26.68 -5.60 -9.70
C ILE A 103 -26.54 -6.27 -11.08
N LYS A 104 -27.35 -5.82 -12.04
CA LYS A 104 -27.24 -6.28 -13.43
C LYS A 104 -26.25 -5.41 -14.19
N ALA A 105 -25.29 -6.05 -14.87
CA ALA A 105 -24.31 -5.37 -15.71
C ALA A 105 -24.12 -6.11 -17.03
N LYS A 106 -23.99 -5.37 -18.14
CA LYS A 106 -23.71 -5.97 -19.46
C LYS A 106 -22.31 -6.58 -19.52
N ASN A 107 -21.34 -5.92 -18.88
CA ASN A 107 -19.95 -6.35 -18.83
C ASN A 107 -19.49 -6.33 -17.38
N ILE A 108 -18.71 -7.33 -16.98
CA ILE A 108 -18.09 -7.44 -15.66
C ILE A 108 -16.58 -7.51 -15.87
N LEU A 109 -15.85 -6.61 -15.23
CA LEU A 109 -14.38 -6.60 -15.23
C LEU A 109 -13.89 -7.01 -13.84
N ILE A 110 -13.11 -8.08 -13.76
CA ILE A 110 -12.55 -8.59 -12.50
C ILE A 110 -11.18 -7.98 -12.27
N THR A 111 -11.06 -7.19 -11.20
CA THR A 111 -9.81 -6.54 -10.77
C THR A 111 -9.59 -6.73 -9.27
N SER A 112 -9.78 -7.95 -8.77
CA SER A 112 -9.69 -8.27 -7.32
C SER A 112 -8.26 -8.24 -6.75
N GLY A 113 -7.25 -8.10 -7.60
CA GLY A 113 -5.85 -8.03 -7.17
C GLY A 113 -5.29 -9.37 -6.69
N SER A 114 -4.36 -9.29 -5.73
CA SER A 114 -3.64 -10.43 -5.15
C SER A 114 -3.48 -10.25 -3.64
N SER A 115 -3.07 -11.32 -2.95
CA SER A 115 -2.76 -11.34 -1.53
C SER A 115 -1.34 -11.84 -1.29
N VAL A 116 -0.85 -11.62 -0.06
CA VAL A 116 0.41 -12.18 0.42
C VAL A 116 0.32 -13.71 0.45
N ILE A 117 1.41 -14.39 0.09
CA ILE A 117 1.49 -15.85 0.18
C ILE A 117 1.65 -16.29 1.64
N GLU A 118 0.92 -17.32 2.04
CA GLU A 118 1.11 -17.95 3.34
C GLU A 118 2.24 -18.98 3.25
N ILE A 119 3.16 -18.97 4.21
CA ILE A 119 4.24 -19.95 4.30
C ILE A 119 3.78 -21.06 5.26
N PRO A 120 3.82 -22.34 4.86
CA PRO A 120 3.42 -23.44 5.74
C PRO A 120 4.15 -23.39 7.08
N ASN A 121 3.40 -23.58 8.17
CA ASN A 121 3.90 -23.55 9.55
C ASN A 121 4.49 -22.20 10.03
N ILE A 122 4.31 -21.11 9.27
CA ILE A 122 4.68 -19.77 9.70
C ILE A 122 3.41 -18.91 9.76
N LYS A 123 3.08 -18.45 10.96
CA LYS A 123 1.97 -17.52 11.17
C LYS A 123 2.50 -16.08 11.10
N ILE A 124 1.98 -15.30 10.17
CA ILE A 124 2.21 -13.86 10.10
C ILE A 124 1.33 -13.22 11.18
N ASP A 125 1.94 -12.57 12.16
CA ASP A 125 1.26 -11.87 13.27
C ASP A 125 1.24 -10.35 13.09
N GLU A 126 1.99 -9.83 12.10
CA GLU A 126 2.18 -8.39 11.86
C GLU A 126 2.81 -7.61 13.03
N GLU A 127 3.46 -8.33 13.96
CA GLU A 127 4.22 -7.78 15.08
C GLU A 127 5.70 -8.21 15.04
N PHE A 128 5.96 -9.52 15.04
CA PHE A 128 7.30 -10.11 14.94
C PHE A 128 7.54 -10.72 13.57
N ILE A 129 6.57 -11.49 13.05
CA ILE A 129 6.57 -12.02 11.68
C ILE A 129 5.59 -11.18 10.87
N VAL A 130 6.14 -10.27 10.07
CA VAL A 130 5.37 -9.29 9.31
C VAL A 130 5.32 -9.62 7.83
N SER A 131 4.22 -9.26 7.18
CA SER A 131 4.15 -9.19 5.72
C SER A 131 4.72 -7.87 5.21
N SER A 132 4.66 -7.63 3.90
CA SER A 132 4.93 -6.30 3.34
C SER A 132 4.03 -5.21 3.93
N THR A 133 2.83 -5.57 4.42
CA THR A 133 1.90 -4.61 5.04
C THR A 133 2.38 -4.16 6.42
N GLY A 134 2.78 -5.09 7.29
CA GLY A 134 3.31 -4.77 8.61
C GLY A 134 4.69 -4.11 8.54
N ALA A 135 5.55 -4.53 7.60
CA ALA A 135 6.86 -3.92 7.38
C ALA A 135 6.78 -2.41 7.09
N LEU A 136 5.73 -1.95 6.40
CA LEU A 136 5.49 -0.52 6.10
C LEU A 136 5.01 0.30 7.31
N LYS A 137 4.86 -0.33 8.48
CA LYS A 137 4.25 0.26 9.69
C LYS A 137 5.06 -0.02 10.96
N LEU A 138 6.30 -0.52 10.84
CA LEU A 138 7.17 -0.76 11.98
C LEU A 138 7.37 0.54 12.78
N SER A 139 7.07 0.50 14.07
CA SER A 139 7.13 1.67 14.96
C SER A 139 8.55 2.04 15.38
N LYS A 140 9.52 1.17 15.11
CA LYS A 140 10.96 1.35 15.32
C LYS A 140 11.75 0.61 14.23
N ALA A 141 12.93 1.10 13.91
CA ALA A 141 13.88 0.35 13.11
C ALA A 141 14.38 -0.86 13.94
N PRO A 142 14.28 -2.10 13.42
CA PRO A 142 14.78 -3.26 14.14
C PRO A 142 16.31 -3.31 14.08
N ASP A 143 16.96 -3.74 15.17
CA ASP A 143 18.42 -3.94 15.19
C ASP A 143 18.86 -5.05 14.22
N ASN A 144 17.98 -6.04 14.00
CA ASN A 144 18.19 -7.15 13.08
C ASN A 144 16.91 -7.40 12.27
N LEU A 145 17.04 -7.50 10.96
CA LEU A 145 15.94 -7.79 10.03
C LEU A 145 16.30 -8.99 9.16
N ILE A 146 15.42 -9.99 9.10
CA ILE A 146 15.52 -11.12 8.18
C ILE A 146 14.42 -10.99 7.13
N VAL A 147 14.82 -11.00 5.85
CA VAL A 147 13.89 -10.97 4.72
C VAL A 147 13.83 -12.34 4.06
N VAL A 148 12.66 -12.98 4.11
CA VAL A 148 12.43 -14.25 3.43
C VAL A 148 11.92 -13.98 2.01
N GLY A 149 12.84 -13.97 1.06
CA GLY A 149 12.57 -13.79 -0.38
C GLY A 149 13.27 -12.58 -0.97
N GLY A 150 14.27 -12.80 -1.82
CA GLY A 150 15.07 -11.76 -2.50
C GLY A 150 14.40 -11.12 -3.72
N GLY A 151 13.06 -11.05 -3.74
CA GLY A 151 12.32 -10.38 -4.80
C GLY A 151 12.28 -8.86 -4.62
N TYR A 152 11.71 -8.13 -5.59
CA TYR A 152 11.69 -6.66 -5.56
C TYR A 152 11.02 -6.06 -4.31
N ILE A 153 10.02 -6.73 -3.73
CA ILE A 153 9.38 -6.29 -2.47
C ILE A 153 10.36 -6.47 -1.31
N GLY A 154 10.98 -7.65 -1.20
CA GLY A 154 11.91 -7.97 -0.11
C GLY A 154 13.16 -7.09 -0.16
N LEU A 155 13.76 -6.92 -1.35
CA LEU A 155 14.89 -6.01 -1.54
C LEU A 155 14.51 -4.56 -1.26
N GLY A 156 13.36 -4.11 -1.78
CA GLY A 156 12.90 -2.74 -1.57
C GLY A 156 12.63 -2.43 -0.10
N LEU A 157 11.96 -3.31 0.63
CA LEU A 157 11.68 -3.09 2.05
C LEU A 157 12.88 -3.35 2.96
N GLY A 158 13.81 -4.22 2.56
CA GLY A 158 15.05 -4.45 3.29
C GLY A 158 16.06 -3.30 3.17
N SER A 159 15.91 -2.43 2.17
CA SER A 159 16.69 -1.19 2.03
C SER A 159 16.10 0.01 2.78
N VAL A 160 14.90 -0.13 3.35
CA VAL A 160 14.20 0.94 4.11
C VAL A 160 14.57 0.89 5.58
#